data_AF-A0A5E4L857-F1
#
_entry.id   AF-A0A5E4L857-F1
#
_cell.length_a   1.000
_cell.length_b   1.000
_cell.length_c   1.000
_cell.angle_alpha   90.00
_cell.angle_beta   90.00
_cell.angle_gamma   90.00
#
_symmetry.space_group_name_H-M   'P 1'
#
loop_
_entity.id
_entity.type
_entity.pdbx_description
1 polymer ?
#
loop_
_entity_poly.entity_id
_entity_poly.type
_entity_poly.pdbx_seq_one_letter_code
_entity_poly.pdbx_strand_id
1 'polypeptide(L)'
;MNVKTIVAIAAILAVLGAGYAVARPTNAGFLNGMMGGFGSMMGNSGMMGNYGNGKIGYEGMMGGGMMGNGNAGGMMDGNGAGYCGGYGADAAAYKGNATPITIEKARESVEKYLNSTGNADLQLTEVMEFSNHFYAEVKEKSTGVHSFELLVNKYTGAVAPEMGPNMMWNTKYGPMSTGTQAGASITKEQALKNAQEYLDLKLPGTSAADAEAFYGYYTIHVLQDGKISGMLSVNSYTGAVWYHSWHGEFIKILDVE
;
A
#
# COMPACT_ATOMS: atom_id res chain seq x y z
N MET A 1 25.79 -0.07 -25.49
CA MET A 1 25.10 -1.29 -25.00
C MET A 1 25.82 -2.50 -25.58
N ASN A 2 26.26 -3.44 -24.76
CA ASN A 2 27.04 -4.59 -25.24
C ASN A 2 26.11 -5.60 -25.95
N VAL A 3 26.59 -6.25 -27.00
CA VAL A 3 25.90 -7.32 -27.76
C VAL A 3 25.28 -8.39 -26.84
N LYS A 4 25.93 -8.70 -25.70
CA LYS A 4 25.38 -9.64 -24.70
C LYS A 4 24.05 -9.17 -24.10
N THR A 5 23.89 -7.86 -23.90
CA THR A 5 22.66 -7.23 -23.37
C THR A 5 21.54 -7.26 -24.42
N ILE A 6 21.87 -7.07 -25.70
CA ILE A 6 20.89 -7.09 -26.79
C ILE A 6 20.34 -8.52 -27.00
N VAL A 7 21.19 -9.54 -26.92
CA VAL A 7 20.79 -10.95 -27.07
C VAL A 7 19.90 -11.41 -25.89
N ALA A 8 20.18 -10.95 -24.67
CA ALA A 8 19.36 -11.27 -23.50
C ALA A 8 17.94 -10.69 -23.61
N ILE A 9 17.80 -9.44 -24.06
CA ILE A 9 16.49 -8.79 -24.25
C ILE A 9 15.68 -9.49 -25.36
N ALA A 10 16.33 -9.86 -26.47
CA ALA A 10 15.67 -10.55 -27.57
C ALA A 10 15.17 -11.96 -27.17
N ALA A 11 15.91 -12.68 -26.30
CA ALA A 11 15.51 -14.00 -25.82
C ALA A 11 14.28 -13.94 -24.90
N ILE A 12 14.17 -12.91 -24.06
CA ILE A 12 13.02 -12.71 -23.15
C ILE A 12 11.73 -12.44 -23.95
N LEU A 13 11.82 -11.61 -25.00
CA LEU A 13 10.66 -11.29 -25.85
C LEU A 13 10.16 -12.49 -26.65
N ALA A 14 11.05 -13.40 -27.06
CA ALA A 14 10.67 -14.62 -27.79
C ALA A 14 9.94 -15.65 -26.90
N VAL A 15 10.29 -15.73 -25.60
CA VAL A 15 9.63 -16.66 -24.66
C VAL A 15 8.23 -16.18 -24.27
N LEU A 16 8.03 -14.86 -24.14
CA LEU A 16 6.71 -14.28 -23.85
C LEU A 16 5.74 -14.40 -25.04
N GLY A 17 6.23 -14.31 -26.29
CA GLY A 17 5.39 -14.43 -27.48
C GLY A 17 4.84 -15.84 -27.75
N ALA A 18 5.52 -16.89 -27.27
CA ALA A 18 5.12 -18.27 -27.52
C ALA A 18 4.08 -18.82 -26.52
N GLY A 19 3.98 -18.23 -25.32
CA GLY A 19 3.05 -18.67 -24.27
C GLY A 19 1.58 -18.24 -24.47
N TYR A 20 1.29 -17.41 -25.47
CA TYR A 20 -0.04 -16.83 -25.69
C TYR A 20 -1.02 -17.76 -26.44
N ALA A 21 -0.56 -18.90 -26.94
CA ALA A 21 -1.39 -19.88 -27.61
C ALA A 21 -1.34 -21.20 -26.87
N VAL A 22 -2.38 -21.48 -26.05
CA VAL A 22 -3.06 -22.78 -25.87
C VAL A 22 -3.65 -22.89 -24.44
N ALA A 23 -4.94 -23.29 -24.41
CA ALA A 23 -5.73 -23.78 -23.28
C ALA A 23 -6.39 -22.77 -22.31
N ARG A 24 -7.66 -22.44 -22.63
CA ARG A 24 -8.68 -22.07 -21.64
C ARG A 24 -9.26 -23.35 -21.02
N PRO A 25 -9.49 -23.37 -19.70
CA PRO A 25 -10.79 -23.78 -19.20
C PRO A 25 -11.38 -22.78 -18.22
N THR A 26 -12.68 -22.59 -18.37
CA THR A 26 -13.59 -21.78 -17.56
C THR A 26 -13.71 -22.31 -16.14
N ASN A 27 -13.57 -21.45 -15.13
CA ASN A 27 -14.27 -21.60 -13.85
C ASN A 27 -14.46 -20.24 -13.16
N ALA A 28 -15.52 -19.55 -13.59
CA ALA A 28 -15.98 -18.26 -13.06
C ALA A 28 -16.71 -18.40 -11.71
N GLY A 29 -16.08 -19.06 -10.74
CA GLY A 29 -16.73 -19.41 -9.46
C GLY A 29 -16.06 -18.91 -8.19
N PHE A 30 -14.80 -18.46 -8.23
CA PHE A 30 -14.02 -18.20 -7.02
C PHE A 30 -13.88 -16.70 -6.64
N LEU A 31 -14.05 -15.80 -7.60
CA LEU A 31 -13.82 -14.36 -7.42
C LEU A 31 -14.99 -13.58 -6.77
N ASN A 32 -16.11 -14.24 -6.47
CA ASN A 32 -17.34 -13.57 -6.05
C ASN A 32 -17.51 -13.46 -4.51
N GLY A 33 -16.52 -13.89 -3.72
CA GLY A 33 -16.63 -14.00 -2.25
C GLY A 33 -16.02 -12.86 -1.42
N MET A 34 -15.34 -11.88 -2.03
CA MET A 34 -14.60 -10.84 -1.28
C MET A 34 -14.86 -9.41 -1.79
N MET A 35 -15.94 -9.19 -2.54
CA MET A 35 -16.41 -7.85 -2.90
C MET A 35 -17.32 -7.27 -1.81
N GLY A 36 -16.71 -6.56 -0.86
CA GLY A 36 -17.41 -5.81 0.18
C GLY A 36 -16.86 -4.40 0.31
N GLY A 37 -17.14 -3.55 -0.69
CA GLY A 37 -17.15 -2.10 -0.55
C GLY A 37 -15.81 -1.37 -0.73
N PHE A 38 -15.54 -0.89 -1.93
CA PHE A 38 -14.90 0.43 -2.16
C PHE A 38 -15.10 0.82 -3.63
N GLY A 39 -16.36 0.90 -4.04
CA GLY A 39 -16.80 1.32 -5.37
C GLY A 39 -17.93 2.33 -5.24
N SER A 40 -17.66 3.49 -4.65
CA SER A 40 -18.53 4.66 -4.74
C SER A 40 -17.78 5.94 -4.36
N MET A 41 -16.91 6.40 -5.25
CA MET A 41 -16.46 7.80 -5.27
C MET A 41 -16.31 8.24 -6.74
N MET A 42 -17.45 8.34 -7.42
CA MET A 42 -17.60 9.16 -8.62
C MET A 42 -19.04 9.67 -8.68
N GLY A 43 -19.20 10.97 -8.46
CA GLY A 43 -20.29 11.84 -8.93
C GLY A 43 -21.75 11.38 -8.73
N ASN A 44 -22.49 12.08 -7.86
CA ASN A 44 -23.58 12.99 -8.25
C ASN A 44 -24.53 13.26 -7.07
N SER A 45 -24.97 14.51 -7.01
CA SER A 45 -26.02 15.12 -6.19
C SER A 45 -27.02 14.20 -5.47
N GLY A 46 -27.17 14.45 -4.17
CA GLY A 46 -28.43 14.55 -3.44
C GLY A 46 -29.37 13.33 -3.43
N MET A 47 -29.53 12.70 -2.26
CA MET A 47 -30.86 12.41 -1.72
C MET A 47 -30.80 12.00 -0.25
N MET A 48 -31.29 12.90 0.57
CA MET A 48 -31.65 12.72 1.97
C MET A 48 -32.89 11.81 2.02
N GLY A 49 -32.71 10.57 2.48
CA GLY A 49 -33.75 9.54 2.56
C GLY A 49 -34.26 9.34 3.98
N ASN A 50 -35.27 10.13 4.32
CA ASN A 50 -36.08 10.06 5.53
C ASN A 50 -36.90 8.74 5.61
N TYR A 51 -36.61 7.90 6.59
CA TYR A 51 -37.53 6.92 7.19
C TYR A 51 -37.20 6.91 8.68
N GLY A 52 -38.10 7.08 9.64
CA GLY A 52 -39.50 6.73 9.64
C GLY A 52 -39.79 6.19 11.04
N ASN A 53 -40.26 7.09 11.88
CA ASN A 53 -40.74 6.96 13.26
C ASN A 53 -41.34 5.59 13.65
N GLY A 54 -40.89 5.01 14.77
CA GLY A 54 -41.52 3.83 15.38
C GLY A 54 -41.12 3.67 16.86
N LYS A 55 -41.93 4.21 17.77
CA LYS A 55 -41.81 4.03 19.23
C LYS A 55 -42.58 2.80 19.70
N ILE A 56 -41.91 1.86 20.38
CA ILE A 56 -42.43 0.96 21.44
C ILE A 56 -41.17 0.57 22.26
N GLY A 57 -40.97 0.79 23.57
CA GLY A 57 -41.87 1.09 24.68
C GLY A 57 -42.04 -0.13 25.59
N TYR A 58 -40.99 -0.58 26.30
CA TYR A 58 -41.11 -1.41 27.52
C TYR A 58 -39.99 -1.09 28.53
N GLU A 59 -40.43 -0.71 29.72
CA GLU A 59 -39.66 -0.46 30.93
C GLU A 59 -39.18 -1.75 31.60
N GLY A 60 -38.07 -1.67 32.35
CA GLY A 60 -37.94 -2.40 33.61
C GLY A 60 -36.92 -3.53 33.67
N MET A 61 -35.65 -3.21 33.98
CA MET A 61 -34.90 -3.94 35.01
C MET A 61 -33.78 -3.06 35.58
N MET A 62 -34.05 -2.48 36.76
CA MET A 62 -33.04 -1.85 37.61
C MET A 62 -32.26 -2.93 38.39
N GLY A 63 -30.96 -2.66 38.56
CA GLY A 63 -30.09 -3.26 39.58
C GLY A 63 -28.65 -3.19 39.09
N GLY A 64 -27.70 -2.52 39.70
CA GLY A 64 -27.58 -1.88 41.01
C GLY A 64 -26.06 -1.74 41.22
N GLY A 65 -25.62 -0.60 41.72
CA GLY A 65 -24.24 -0.12 41.61
C GLY A 65 -23.11 -1.05 42.06
N MET A 66 -21.96 -0.91 41.40
CA MET A 66 -20.65 -1.11 42.01
C MET A 66 -19.72 0.00 41.51
N MET A 67 -19.86 1.18 42.12
CA MET A 67 -18.83 2.22 42.08
C MET A 67 -17.64 1.76 42.93
N GLY A 68 -16.59 1.30 42.25
CA GLY A 68 -15.26 1.08 42.82
C GLY A 68 -14.35 2.23 42.40
N ASN A 69 -14.22 3.21 43.30
CA ASN A 69 -13.31 4.35 43.22
C ASN A 69 -11.85 3.86 43.23
N GLY A 70 -11.24 3.77 42.05
CA GLY A 70 -9.82 3.46 41.87
C GLY A 70 -9.20 4.52 40.98
N ASN A 71 -8.50 5.46 41.62
CA ASN A 71 -7.80 6.58 41.03
C ASN A 71 -6.76 6.12 39.99
N ALA A 72 -7.10 6.18 38.71
CA ALA A 72 -6.17 6.17 37.58
C ALA A 72 -6.46 7.41 36.73
N GLY A 73 -6.13 8.57 37.30
CA GLY A 73 -6.12 9.83 36.57
C GLY A 73 -5.02 9.82 35.51
N GLY A 74 -5.37 10.32 34.33
CA GLY A 74 -4.42 10.78 33.31
C GLY A 74 -4.22 9.83 32.13
N MET A 75 -5.14 9.86 31.16
CA MET A 75 -4.83 9.70 29.71
C MET A 75 -6.10 9.89 28.86
N MET A 76 -6.89 10.91 29.17
CA MET A 76 -7.87 11.49 28.25
C MET A 76 -7.69 13.00 28.31
N ASP A 77 -6.56 13.47 27.78
CA ASP A 77 -6.38 14.88 27.48
C ASP A 77 -5.93 15.00 26.02
N GLY A 78 -6.61 15.90 25.32
CA GLY A 78 -6.70 15.93 23.88
C GLY A 78 -5.35 16.15 23.18
N ASN A 79 -4.89 15.12 22.47
CA ASN A 79 -4.23 15.23 21.17
C ASN A 79 -4.12 13.85 20.52
N GLY A 80 -5.27 13.21 20.30
CA GLY A 80 -5.38 11.89 19.69
C GLY A 80 -5.16 11.92 18.19
N ALA A 81 -3.98 12.38 17.74
CA ALA A 81 -3.47 12.03 16.43
C ALA A 81 -3.09 10.54 16.48
N GLY A 82 -4.10 9.68 16.36
CA GLY A 82 -3.89 8.25 16.15
C GLY A 82 -2.95 8.03 14.98
N TYR A 83 -2.11 7.01 15.07
CA TYR A 83 -1.02 6.65 14.17
C TYR A 83 -1.34 6.59 12.65
N CYS A 84 -2.59 6.78 12.23
CA CYS A 84 -3.04 6.88 10.84
C CYS A 84 -3.94 8.08 10.53
N GLY A 85 -4.29 8.94 11.50
CA GLY A 85 -5.31 9.98 11.34
C GLY A 85 -4.83 11.28 10.68
N GLY A 86 -3.52 11.53 10.64
CA GLY A 86 -2.94 12.80 10.19
C GLY A 86 -2.47 12.84 8.73
N TYR A 87 -2.26 11.70 8.07
CA TYR A 87 -1.64 11.70 6.74
C TYR A 87 -2.56 12.14 5.60
N GLY A 88 -3.87 11.92 5.76
CA GLY A 88 -4.88 12.30 4.76
C GLY A 88 -5.50 13.69 4.95
N ALA A 89 -5.41 14.27 6.16
CA ALA A 89 -6.10 15.52 6.48
C ALA A 89 -5.27 16.77 6.13
N ASP A 90 -3.93 16.69 6.19
CA ASP A 90 -3.08 17.89 6.11
C ASP A 90 -2.62 18.28 4.70
N ALA A 91 -2.65 17.39 3.70
CA ALA A 91 -2.30 17.78 2.32
C ALA A 91 -3.28 18.84 1.77
N ALA A 92 -4.52 18.86 2.26
CA ALA A 92 -5.53 19.86 1.91
C ALA A 92 -5.42 21.17 2.73
N ALA A 93 -4.77 21.15 3.90
CA ALA A 93 -4.64 22.30 4.78
C ALA A 93 -3.55 23.29 4.34
N TYR A 94 -2.55 22.84 3.57
CA TYR A 94 -1.50 23.70 3.00
C TYR A 94 -1.89 24.41 1.68
N LYS A 95 -3.19 24.60 1.42
CA LYS A 95 -3.67 25.24 0.19
C LYS A 95 -3.58 26.77 0.24
N GLY A 96 -2.50 27.27 -0.37
CA GLY A 96 -2.37 28.65 -0.86
C GLY A 96 -0.93 29.16 -0.84
N ASN A 97 -0.06 28.66 -1.74
CA ASN A 97 1.36 29.04 -1.94
C ASN A 97 2.46 28.21 -1.24
N ALA A 98 2.16 27.08 -0.59
CA ALA A 98 3.23 26.20 -0.13
C ALA A 98 3.93 25.54 -1.33
N THR A 99 5.25 25.70 -1.45
CA THR A 99 6.05 24.99 -2.45
C THR A 99 6.36 23.58 -1.94
N PRO A 100 6.05 22.52 -2.71
CA PRO A 100 6.48 21.17 -2.36
C PRO A 100 8.00 21.09 -2.20
N ILE A 101 8.48 20.28 -1.24
CA ILE A 101 9.88 19.90 -1.15
C ILE A 101 10.29 19.10 -2.39
N THR A 102 11.59 19.03 -2.67
CA THR A 102 12.09 18.23 -3.78
C THR A 102 12.20 16.75 -3.40
N ILE A 103 12.33 15.88 -4.40
CA ILE A 103 12.52 14.43 -4.18
C ILE A 103 13.81 14.12 -3.40
N GLU A 104 14.84 14.95 -3.56
CA GLU A 104 16.09 14.86 -2.79
C GLU A 104 15.85 15.20 -1.31
N LYS A 105 14.99 16.18 -1.02
CA LYS A 105 14.60 16.50 0.37
C LYS A 105 13.70 15.42 0.98
N ALA A 106 12.87 14.77 0.18
CA ALA A 106 12.12 13.60 0.62
C ALA A 106 13.06 12.44 0.97
N ARG A 107 14.05 12.14 0.12
CA ARG A 107 15.13 11.19 0.40
C ARG A 107 15.84 11.50 1.72
N GLU A 108 16.29 12.73 1.92
CA GLU A 108 16.96 13.15 3.18
C GLU A 108 16.06 12.91 4.42
N SER A 109 14.74 13.12 4.27
CA SER A 109 13.77 12.89 5.35
C SER A 109 13.68 11.40 5.71
N VAL A 110 13.68 10.53 4.71
CA VAL A 110 13.69 9.08 4.90
C VAL A 110 15.01 8.60 5.50
N GLU A 111 16.16 9.08 5.01
CA GLU A 111 17.47 8.74 5.58
C GLU A 111 17.57 9.15 7.05
N LYS A 112 17.05 10.33 7.42
CA LYS A 112 16.95 10.76 8.82
C LYS A 112 16.05 9.83 9.64
N TYR A 113 14.90 9.43 9.10
CA TYR A 113 14.01 8.46 9.73
C TYR A 113 14.75 7.13 9.98
N LEU A 114 15.41 6.57 8.97
CA LEU A 114 16.16 5.31 9.09
C LEU A 114 17.26 5.40 10.15
N ASN A 115 18.04 6.48 10.16
CA ASN A 115 19.06 6.70 11.19
C ASN A 115 18.46 6.73 12.61
N SER A 116 17.26 7.31 12.77
CA SER A 116 16.58 7.37 14.07
C SER A 116 16.12 6.00 14.60
N THR A 117 15.96 5.01 13.72
CA THR A 117 15.60 3.64 14.15
C THR A 117 16.74 2.94 14.89
N GLY A 118 17.98 3.42 14.72
CA GLY A 118 19.20 2.76 15.22
C GLY A 118 19.50 1.41 14.54
N ASN A 119 18.71 1.01 13.54
CA ASN A 119 18.90 -0.24 12.83
C ASN A 119 19.81 -0.03 11.62
N ALA A 120 21.09 -0.35 11.80
CA ALA A 120 22.09 -0.24 10.77
C ALA A 120 21.93 -1.23 9.61
N ASP A 121 20.98 -2.18 9.65
CA ASP A 121 20.71 -3.10 8.55
C ASP A 121 19.72 -2.52 7.52
N LEU A 122 19.01 -1.44 7.85
CA LEU A 122 18.04 -0.82 6.95
C LEU A 122 18.71 0.12 5.94
N GLN A 123 18.17 0.12 4.73
CA GLN A 123 18.63 0.97 3.65
C GLN A 123 17.47 1.38 2.72
N LEU A 124 17.48 2.65 2.29
CA LEU A 124 16.58 3.19 1.27
C LEU A 124 16.98 2.69 -0.13
N THR A 125 16.01 2.23 -0.92
CA THR A 125 16.23 1.72 -2.29
C THR A 125 15.80 2.69 -3.36
N GLU A 126 14.58 3.20 -3.25
CA GLU A 126 13.96 4.11 -4.21
C GLU A 126 13.08 5.13 -3.49
N VAL A 127 12.94 6.30 -4.11
CA VAL A 127 11.93 7.29 -3.76
C VAL A 127 11.13 7.62 -5.01
N MET A 128 9.81 7.57 -4.91
CA MET A 128 8.92 8.01 -5.97
C MET A 128 8.17 9.27 -5.55
N GLU A 129 8.01 10.18 -6.49
CA GLU A 129 7.12 11.31 -6.35
C GLU A 129 5.78 10.99 -7.02
N PHE A 130 4.72 11.04 -6.23
CA PHE A 130 3.35 11.08 -6.72
C PHE A 130 2.73 12.46 -6.45
N SER A 131 1.56 12.72 -7.02
CA SER A 131 0.85 13.99 -6.83
C SER A 131 0.50 14.26 -5.36
N ASN A 132 0.23 13.22 -4.57
CA ASN A 132 -0.25 13.38 -3.19
C ASN A 132 0.88 13.37 -2.15
N HIS A 133 1.95 12.62 -2.37
CA HIS A 133 3.07 12.43 -1.44
C HIS A 133 4.30 11.90 -2.18
N PHE A 134 5.43 11.78 -1.47
CA PHE A 134 6.50 10.88 -1.91
C PHE A 134 6.29 9.51 -1.26
N TYR A 135 6.70 8.48 -1.97
CA TYR A 135 6.75 7.08 -1.55
C TYR A 135 8.21 6.67 -1.46
N ALA A 136 8.55 5.78 -0.54
CA ALA A 136 9.91 5.27 -0.39
C ALA A 136 9.89 3.81 0.06
N GLU A 137 10.77 3.01 -0.54
CA GLU A 137 11.00 1.62 -0.16
C GLU A 137 12.28 1.47 0.66
N VAL A 138 12.22 0.59 1.64
CA VAL A 138 13.34 0.29 2.52
C VAL A 138 13.58 -1.21 2.48
N LYS A 139 14.84 -1.64 2.35
CA LYS A 139 15.26 -3.05 2.42
C LYS A 139 16.24 -3.32 3.55
N GLU A 140 16.37 -4.59 3.89
CA GLU A 140 17.49 -5.09 4.69
C GLU A 140 18.70 -5.32 3.82
N LYS A 141 19.86 -4.80 4.25
CA LYS A 141 21.13 -5.06 3.57
C LYS A 141 21.55 -6.51 3.67
N SER A 142 21.32 -7.12 4.83
CA SER A 142 21.76 -8.49 5.12
C SER A 142 21.05 -9.55 4.28
N THR A 143 19.76 -9.35 3.95
CA THR A 143 18.94 -10.33 3.25
C THR A 143 18.57 -9.91 1.83
N GLY A 144 18.59 -8.61 1.54
CA GLY A 144 18.06 -8.05 0.29
C GLY A 144 16.52 -8.01 0.23
N VAL A 145 15.83 -8.47 1.28
CA VAL A 145 14.36 -8.46 1.34
C VAL A 145 13.88 -7.05 1.69
N HIS A 146 12.84 -6.58 0.99
CA HIS A 146 12.26 -5.28 1.29
C HIS A 146 11.54 -5.34 2.65
N SER A 147 11.89 -4.40 3.52
CA SER A 147 11.50 -4.34 4.91
C SER A 147 10.12 -3.74 5.09
N PHE A 148 9.89 -2.53 4.57
CA PHE A 148 8.66 -1.76 4.73
C PHE A 148 8.63 -0.55 3.78
N GLU A 149 7.46 0.05 3.65
CA GLU A 149 7.17 1.17 2.77
C GLU A 149 6.84 2.43 3.61
N LEU A 150 7.28 3.60 3.13
CA LEU A 150 7.11 4.89 3.80
C LEU A 150 6.48 5.90 2.86
N LEU A 151 5.63 6.76 3.42
CA LEU A 151 5.14 7.96 2.75
C LEU A 151 5.81 9.20 3.34
N VAL A 152 6.10 10.18 2.50
CA VAL A 152 6.65 11.49 2.91
C VAL A 152 5.70 12.60 2.48
N ASN A 153 5.29 13.44 3.42
CA ASN A 153 4.45 14.60 3.13
C ASN A 153 5.20 15.61 2.22
N LYS A 154 4.57 16.03 1.13
CA LYS A 154 5.22 16.89 0.13
C LYS A 154 5.60 18.28 0.62
N TYR A 155 5.04 18.76 1.73
CA TYR A 155 5.27 20.13 2.19
C TYR A 155 6.08 20.16 3.49
N THR A 156 5.89 19.19 4.37
CA THR A 156 6.54 19.18 5.68
C THR A 156 7.75 18.25 5.76
N GLY A 157 7.90 17.30 4.83
CA GLY A 157 8.90 16.24 4.94
C GLY A 157 8.65 15.25 6.07
N ALA A 158 7.47 15.31 6.71
CA ALA A 158 7.08 14.30 7.70
C ALA A 158 7.07 12.92 7.04
N VAL A 159 7.50 11.89 7.78
CA VAL A 159 7.60 10.50 7.33
C VAL A 159 6.67 9.64 8.17
N ALA A 160 5.94 8.71 7.54
CA ALA A 160 5.13 7.72 8.22
C ALA A 160 5.07 6.40 7.43
N PRO A 161 4.76 5.28 8.09
CA PRO A 161 4.46 4.04 7.40
C PRO A 161 3.34 4.21 6.38
N GLU A 162 3.51 3.57 5.23
CA GLU A 162 2.43 3.45 4.26
C GLU A 162 1.28 2.61 4.81
N MET A 163 0.05 3.01 4.47
CA MET A 163 -1.16 2.27 4.83
C MET A 163 -1.38 1.05 3.94
N GLY A 164 -2.22 0.11 4.39
CA GLY A 164 -2.58 -1.07 3.60
C GLY A 164 -1.58 -2.21 3.80
N PRO A 165 -1.04 -2.83 2.73
CA PRO A 165 -0.19 -4.03 2.81
C PRO A 165 0.97 -3.91 3.80
N ASN A 166 1.68 -2.78 3.81
CA ASN A 166 2.76 -2.50 4.75
C ASN A 166 2.33 -2.60 6.24
N MET A 167 1.09 -2.27 6.57
CA MET A 167 0.58 -2.36 7.95
C MET A 167 -0.16 -3.67 8.23
N MET A 168 -0.81 -4.23 7.21
CA MET A 168 -1.75 -5.35 7.36
C MET A 168 -1.13 -6.71 7.02
N TRP A 169 -0.20 -6.74 6.07
CA TRP A 169 0.40 -7.96 5.53
C TRP A 169 1.89 -8.09 5.86
N ASN A 170 2.53 -7.01 6.33
CA ASN A 170 3.93 -7.07 6.73
C ASN A 170 4.12 -7.92 8.00
N THR A 171 4.72 -9.10 7.84
CA THR A 171 4.87 -10.08 8.91
C THR A 171 6.09 -9.85 9.80
N LYS A 172 6.97 -8.90 9.48
CA LYS A 172 8.17 -8.60 10.28
C LYS A 172 8.14 -7.21 10.90
N TYR A 173 7.78 -6.20 10.12
CA TYR A 173 7.81 -4.79 10.50
C TYR A 173 6.41 -4.19 10.72
N GLY A 174 5.36 -4.88 10.27
CA GLY A 174 3.98 -4.43 10.46
C GLY A 174 3.51 -4.56 11.92
N PRO A 175 2.58 -3.70 12.37
CA PRO A 175 2.01 -3.76 13.72
C PRO A 175 1.23 -5.07 13.99
N MET A 176 0.79 -5.75 12.93
CA MET A 176 0.11 -7.05 13.00
C MET A 176 1.09 -8.23 13.06
N SER A 177 2.40 -7.98 13.05
CA SER A 177 3.41 -9.03 13.15
C SER A 177 3.29 -9.79 14.48
N THR A 178 3.25 -11.11 14.39
CA THR A 178 3.31 -12.01 15.56
C THR A 178 4.74 -12.50 15.84
N GLY A 179 5.75 -11.95 15.16
CA GLY A 179 7.14 -12.40 15.23
C GLY A 179 7.42 -13.74 14.55
N THR A 180 6.39 -14.42 14.03
CA THR A 180 6.53 -15.67 13.28
C THR A 180 6.55 -15.40 11.79
N GLN A 181 7.71 -15.57 11.16
CA GLN A 181 7.88 -15.46 9.72
C GLN A 181 7.67 -16.83 9.09
N ALA A 182 6.46 -17.07 8.56
CA ALA A 182 6.22 -18.22 7.69
C ALA A 182 6.73 -17.92 6.28
N GLY A 183 7.33 -18.91 5.61
CA GLY A 183 7.70 -18.77 4.20
C GLY A 183 6.47 -18.51 3.32
N ALA A 184 6.63 -17.75 2.25
CA ALA A 184 5.56 -17.44 1.30
C ALA A 184 4.92 -18.71 0.73
N SER A 185 3.58 -18.71 0.60
CA SER A 185 2.84 -19.83 0.00
C SER A 185 2.76 -19.74 -1.53
N ILE A 186 2.95 -18.54 -2.10
CA ILE A 186 2.97 -18.32 -3.55
C ILE A 186 4.34 -17.81 -4.01
N THR A 187 4.72 -18.19 -5.22
CA THR A 187 5.96 -17.71 -5.86
C THR A 187 5.79 -16.31 -6.41
N LYS A 188 6.91 -15.66 -6.73
CA LYS A 188 6.96 -14.37 -7.42
C LYS A 188 6.21 -14.40 -8.75
N GLU A 189 6.35 -15.46 -9.53
CA GLU A 189 5.66 -15.65 -10.81
C GLU A 189 4.15 -15.77 -10.63
N GLN A 190 3.71 -16.46 -9.58
CA GLN A 190 2.28 -16.55 -9.25
C GLN A 190 1.73 -15.20 -8.80
N ALA A 191 2.50 -14.41 -8.04
CA ALA A 191 2.12 -13.05 -7.67
C ALA A 191 1.98 -12.14 -8.90
N LEU A 192 2.94 -12.18 -9.82
CA LEU A 192 2.87 -11.45 -11.10
C LEU A 192 1.67 -11.85 -11.94
N LYS A 193 1.36 -13.15 -12.01
CA LYS A 193 0.16 -13.65 -12.69
C LYS A 193 -1.11 -13.10 -12.07
N ASN A 194 -1.24 -13.14 -10.75
CA ASN A 194 -2.40 -12.61 -10.04
C ASN A 194 -2.54 -11.09 -10.25
N ALA A 195 -1.43 -10.36 -10.20
CA ALA A 195 -1.39 -8.92 -10.47
C ALA A 195 -1.87 -8.61 -11.89
N GLN A 196 -1.33 -9.29 -12.91
CA GLN A 196 -1.72 -9.06 -14.29
C GLN A 196 -3.19 -9.40 -14.53
N GLU A 197 -3.71 -10.51 -13.99
CA GLU A 197 -5.13 -10.86 -14.10
C GLU A 197 -6.05 -9.79 -13.47
N TYR A 198 -5.63 -9.19 -12.35
CA TYR A 198 -6.35 -8.07 -11.75
C TYR A 198 -6.33 -6.84 -12.66
N LEU A 199 -5.17 -6.48 -13.20
CA LEU A 199 -4.99 -5.32 -14.08
C LEU A 199 -5.79 -5.46 -15.37
N ASP A 200 -5.78 -6.63 -16.01
CA ASP A 200 -6.56 -6.90 -17.23
C ASP A 200 -8.06 -6.67 -17.01
N LEU A 201 -8.56 -6.97 -15.80
CA LEU A 201 -9.97 -6.80 -15.45
C LEU A 201 -10.32 -5.38 -15.02
N LYS A 202 -9.45 -4.71 -14.26
CA LYS A 202 -9.77 -3.45 -13.56
C LYS A 202 -9.17 -2.22 -14.20
N LEU A 203 -8.02 -2.36 -14.86
CA LEU A 203 -7.26 -1.29 -15.48
C LEU A 203 -6.74 -1.75 -16.87
N PRO A 204 -7.64 -2.03 -17.84
CA PRO A 204 -7.24 -2.54 -19.15
C PRO A 204 -6.23 -1.61 -19.84
N GLY A 205 -5.20 -2.21 -20.47
CA GLY A 205 -4.11 -1.46 -21.10
C GLY A 205 -2.94 -1.14 -20.17
N THR A 206 -2.93 -1.69 -18.96
CA THR A 206 -1.79 -1.65 -18.04
C THR A 206 -1.12 -3.03 -17.91
N SER A 207 0.12 -3.05 -17.44
CA SER A 207 0.87 -4.28 -17.17
C SER A 207 1.59 -4.24 -15.83
N ALA A 208 1.82 -5.40 -15.23
CA ALA A 208 2.66 -5.53 -14.04
C ALA A 208 4.15 -5.41 -14.41
N ALA A 209 4.91 -4.62 -13.66
CA ALA A 209 6.37 -4.62 -13.67
C ALA A 209 6.92 -5.86 -12.92
N ASP A 210 8.23 -5.88 -12.64
CA ASP A 210 8.80 -6.91 -11.77
C ASP A 210 8.26 -6.77 -10.33
N ALA A 211 8.27 -7.87 -9.59
CA ALA A 211 7.74 -7.93 -8.22
C ALA A 211 8.85 -7.87 -7.18
N GLU A 212 8.77 -6.90 -6.28
CA GLU A 212 9.67 -6.79 -5.13
C GLU A 212 9.12 -7.57 -3.95
N ALA A 213 9.99 -8.36 -3.31
CA ALA A 213 9.61 -9.24 -2.21
C ALA A 213 9.71 -8.51 -0.88
N PHE A 214 8.57 -8.41 -0.19
CA PHE A 214 8.46 -7.93 1.18
C PHE A 214 8.13 -9.09 2.13
N TYR A 215 8.29 -8.86 3.42
CA TYR A 215 7.86 -9.82 4.44
C TYR A 215 6.34 -9.98 4.47
N GLY A 216 5.83 -10.98 3.76
CA GLY A 216 4.40 -11.35 3.76
C GLY A 216 3.62 -10.90 2.53
N TYR A 217 4.22 -10.13 1.63
CA TYR A 217 3.59 -9.67 0.38
C TYR A 217 4.64 -9.33 -0.68
N TYR A 218 4.19 -9.09 -1.90
CA TYR A 218 4.98 -8.53 -2.99
C TYR A 218 4.43 -7.14 -3.33
N THR A 219 5.29 -6.19 -3.65
CA THR A 219 4.90 -4.90 -4.24
C THR A 219 5.32 -4.85 -5.70
N ILE A 220 4.45 -4.32 -6.55
CA ILE A 220 4.58 -4.36 -8.01
C ILE A 220 4.17 -3.01 -8.56
N HIS A 221 5.05 -2.38 -9.35
CA HIS A 221 4.67 -1.19 -10.11
C HIS A 221 3.71 -1.56 -11.23
N VAL A 222 2.72 -0.71 -11.47
CA VAL A 222 1.80 -0.80 -12.60
C VAL A 222 2.34 0.09 -13.70
N LEU A 223 2.43 -0.46 -14.92
CA LEU A 223 2.93 0.23 -16.09
C LEU A 223 1.79 0.54 -17.06
N GLN A 224 1.84 1.74 -17.65
CA GLN A 224 1.07 2.11 -18.82
C GLN A 224 2.06 2.59 -19.90
N ASP A 225 1.99 2.00 -21.09
CA ASP A 225 2.94 2.25 -22.18
C ASP A 225 4.42 2.10 -21.75
N GLY A 226 4.69 1.14 -20.86
CA GLY A 226 6.02 0.86 -20.32
C GLY A 226 6.54 1.87 -19.28
N LYS A 227 5.69 2.78 -18.79
CA LYS A 227 6.02 3.77 -17.75
C LYS A 227 5.20 3.54 -16.49
N ILE A 228 5.79 3.79 -15.32
CA ILE A 228 5.09 3.70 -14.04
C ILE A 228 3.87 4.63 -14.06
N SER A 229 2.71 4.07 -13.73
CA SER A 229 1.42 4.79 -13.64
C SER A 229 0.72 4.57 -12.30
N GLY A 230 1.13 3.56 -11.53
CA GLY A 230 0.56 3.24 -10.22
C GLY A 230 1.28 2.07 -9.58
N MET A 231 0.71 1.52 -8.51
CA MET A 231 1.28 0.41 -7.74
C MET A 231 0.19 -0.49 -7.19
N LEU A 232 0.54 -1.75 -6.95
CA LEU A 232 -0.28 -2.71 -6.22
C LEU A 232 0.60 -3.63 -5.40
N SER A 233 -0.01 -4.32 -4.44
CA SER A 233 0.62 -5.43 -3.73
C SER A 233 -0.16 -6.73 -3.89
N VAL A 234 0.54 -7.85 -3.75
CA VAL A 234 -0.06 -9.20 -3.72
C VAL A 234 0.35 -9.90 -2.43
N ASN A 235 -0.62 -10.37 -1.66
CA ASN A 235 -0.34 -11.12 -0.43
C ASN A 235 0.40 -12.44 -0.75
N SER A 236 1.54 -12.67 -0.10
CA SER A 236 2.42 -13.81 -0.41
C SER A 236 1.89 -15.16 0.07
N TYR A 237 0.82 -15.17 0.86
CA TYR A 237 0.19 -16.39 1.38
C TYR A 237 -1.12 -16.74 0.66
N THR A 238 -1.93 -15.72 0.36
CA THR A 238 -3.28 -15.90 -0.20
C THR A 238 -3.40 -15.55 -1.68
N GLY A 239 -2.44 -14.78 -2.22
CA GLY A 239 -2.52 -14.24 -3.57
C GLY A 239 -3.53 -13.11 -3.75
N ALA A 240 -4.10 -12.58 -2.66
CA ALA A 240 -5.00 -11.44 -2.71
C ALA A 240 -4.27 -10.19 -3.26
N VAL A 241 -4.90 -9.49 -4.20
CA VAL A 241 -4.37 -8.28 -4.83
C VAL A 241 -4.94 -7.04 -4.16
N TRP A 242 -4.09 -6.05 -3.87
CA TRP A 242 -4.47 -4.75 -3.31
C TRP A 242 -3.89 -3.63 -4.17
N TYR A 243 -4.73 -2.92 -4.92
CA TYR A 243 -4.32 -1.75 -5.70
C TYR A 243 -4.19 -0.50 -4.83
N HIS A 244 -3.11 0.25 -5.00
CA HIS A 244 -2.80 1.43 -4.18
C HIS A 244 -3.45 2.69 -4.77
N SER A 245 -4.68 2.99 -4.36
CA SER A 245 -5.46 4.11 -4.90
C SER A 245 -5.13 5.48 -4.29
N TRP A 246 -4.24 5.55 -3.29
CA TRP A 246 -3.97 6.77 -2.52
C TRP A 246 -2.81 7.61 -3.04
N HIS A 247 -1.93 7.07 -3.89
CA HIS A 247 -0.74 7.79 -4.37
C HIS A 247 -1.07 9.01 -5.24
N GLY A 248 -2.10 8.91 -6.09
CA GLY A 248 -2.40 9.89 -7.12
C GLY A 248 -1.56 9.66 -8.37
N GLU A 249 -1.28 10.71 -9.15
CA GLU A 249 -0.53 10.60 -10.40
C GLU A 249 0.97 10.41 -10.15
N PHE A 250 1.61 9.47 -10.87
CA PHE A 250 3.06 9.32 -10.85
C PHE A 250 3.74 10.51 -11.53
N ILE A 251 4.80 11.03 -10.93
CA ILE A 251 5.56 12.18 -11.44
C ILE A 251 6.98 11.76 -11.85
N LYS A 252 7.73 11.13 -10.94
CA LYS A 252 9.10 10.66 -11.21
C LYS A 252 9.59 9.70 -10.13
N ILE A 253 10.67 8.99 -10.44
CA ILE A 253 11.40 8.10 -9.54
C ILE A 253 12.84 8.61 -9.38
N LEU A 254 13.39 8.43 -8.19
CA LEU A 254 14.79 8.56 -7.85
C LEU A 254 15.28 7.21 -7.33
N ASP A 255 16.05 6.50 -8.16
CA ASP A 255 16.77 5.31 -7.72
C ASP A 255 17.93 5.72 -6.81
N VAL A 256 18.08 5.01 -5.69
CA VAL A 256 19.13 5.28 -4.71
C VAL A 256 20.21 4.21 -4.80
N GLU A 257 19.86 2.92 -4.62
CA GLU A 257 20.82 1.78 -4.61
C GLU A 257 20.22 0.38 -4.90
#